data_AF-A0A7L0ZM37-F1
#
_entry.id   AF-A0A7L0ZM37-F1
#
_cell.length_a   1.000
_cell.length_b   1.000
_cell.length_c   1.000
_cell.angle_alpha   90.00
_cell.angle_beta   90.00
_cell.angle_gamma   90.00
#
_symmetry.space_group_name_H-M   'P 1'
#
loop_
_entity.id
_entity.type
_entity.pdbx_description
1 polymer ?
#
loop_
_entity_poly.entity_id
_entity_poly.type
_entity_poly.pdbx_seq_one_letter_code
_entity_poly.pdbx_strand_id
1 'polypeptide(L)'
;MARIRIPSTVVILFVTVQTGFLLFMYARYSSFMPQAEKPSQVHVLILSSWRSGSSFVGQLFSQHPSVFYLMEPAWHVWVTMSQNSAKVLHMAVRDLVRSVFLCDMSVFDAYMPWKRNLSDLFQWAASRALCSAPACDSFQRTDITSEMACKTLCGRYPFSKVEEACKTYSHVVIKEVRFFDLKVLYPLLTDPSLNLKIIHLVRDPRAVVKSREQSVKALERDNGIVLSTNGTKVEDSKYKVMQEICRSHVQIYETATLKPPNFLKNRYLMIRFEDLVRDPLSEISEMYKFADLNLTPRLKSWIYNITHGQGPGKKKEAFKITSRDAVSVSQAWRNVLPFQKVKKVQEVCKGAINMLGYQLVDSEKEQRDLTLDLVLPRRQNQFSWLSFNPKH
;
A
#
# COMPACT_ATOMS: atom_id res chain seq x y z
N MET A 1 74.26 -38.63 20.84
CA MET A 1 72.90 -38.14 20.50
C MET A 1 72.06 -38.05 21.76
N ALA A 2 71.91 -36.86 22.35
CA ALA A 2 71.08 -36.69 23.55
C ALA A 2 69.60 -36.65 23.15
N ARG A 3 68.81 -37.65 23.58
CA ARG A 3 67.36 -37.67 23.40
C ARG A 3 66.73 -36.75 24.45
N ILE A 4 66.35 -35.54 24.04
CA ILE A 4 65.54 -34.63 24.85
C ILE A 4 64.13 -35.24 24.98
N ARG A 5 63.77 -35.73 26.17
CA ARG A 5 62.41 -36.13 26.50
C ARG A 5 61.63 -34.90 26.91
N ILE A 6 60.73 -34.43 26.04
CA ILE A 6 59.79 -33.36 26.38
C ILE A 6 58.73 -33.95 27.33
N PRO A 7 58.52 -33.37 28.53
CA PRO A 7 57.51 -33.85 29.47
C PRO A 7 56.11 -33.74 28.85
N SER A 8 55.25 -34.74 29.07
CA SER A 8 53.87 -34.76 28.57
C SER A 8 53.07 -33.49 28.96
N THR A 9 53.37 -32.92 30.13
CA THR A 9 52.78 -31.66 30.61
C THR A 9 53.10 -30.45 29.73
N VAL A 10 54.31 -30.39 29.15
CA VAL A 10 54.73 -29.33 28.24
C VAL A 10 54.00 -29.45 26.91
N VAL A 11 53.80 -30.67 26.42
CA VAL A 11 53.01 -30.94 25.20
C VAL A 11 51.55 -30.52 25.40
N ILE A 12 50.94 -30.88 26.53
CA ILE A 12 49.57 -30.50 26.87
C ILE A 12 49.43 -28.98 26.94
N LEU A 13 50.37 -28.29 27.58
CA LEU A 13 50.36 -26.83 27.67
C LEU A 13 50.45 -26.16 26.28
N PHE A 14 51.30 -26.69 25.40
CA PHE A 14 51.40 -26.17 24.03
C PHE A 14 50.11 -26.38 23.24
N VAL A 15 49.46 -27.53 23.37
CA VAL A 15 48.19 -27.83 22.70
C VAL A 15 47.05 -26.96 23.23
N THR A 16 46.97 -26.72 24.54
CA THR A 16 45.93 -25.84 25.11
C THR A 16 46.12 -24.39 24.69
N VAL A 17 47.36 -23.88 24.67
CA VAL A 17 47.68 -22.53 24.19
C VAL A 17 47.38 -22.40 22.69
N GLN A 18 47.75 -23.38 21.86
CA GLN A 18 47.42 -23.36 20.43
C GLN A 18 45.91 -23.39 20.18
N THR A 19 45.18 -24.23 20.92
CA THR A 19 43.72 -24.33 20.80
C THR A 19 43.04 -23.04 21.24
N GLY A 20 43.48 -22.44 22.35
CA GLY A 20 42.98 -21.14 22.83
C GLY A 20 43.26 -20.02 21.83
N PHE A 21 44.45 -20.00 21.22
CA PHE A 21 44.80 -19.03 20.19
C PHE A 21 43.96 -19.21 18.92
N LEU A 22 43.73 -20.44 18.46
CA LEU A 22 42.87 -20.72 17.30
C LEU A 22 41.42 -20.33 17.56
N LEU A 23 40.88 -20.59 18.75
CA LEU A 23 39.54 -20.16 19.14
C LEU A 23 39.42 -18.64 19.20
N PHE A 24 40.44 -17.96 19.73
CA PHE A 24 40.48 -16.49 19.74
C PHE A 24 40.54 -15.91 18.33
N MET A 25 41.37 -16.49 17.45
CA MET A 25 41.46 -16.09 16.04
C MET A 25 40.15 -16.36 15.30
N TYR A 26 39.48 -17.48 15.56
CA TYR A 26 38.16 -17.80 14.99
C TYR A 26 37.09 -16.83 15.48
N ALA A 27 37.06 -16.48 16.77
CA ALA A 27 36.14 -15.50 17.33
C ALA A 27 36.37 -14.08 16.80
N ARG A 28 37.65 -13.70 16.59
CA ARG A 28 38.02 -12.44 15.92
C ARG A 28 37.63 -12.45 14.44
N TYR A 29 37.82 -13.56 13.75
CA TYR A 29 37.47 -13.69 12.34
C TYR A 29 35.95 -13.69 12.11
N SER A 30 35.18 -14.36 12.97
CA SER A 30 33.71 -14.35 12.91
C SER A 30 33.10 -12.99 13.27
N SER A 31 33.77 -12.19 14.11
CA SER A 31 33.37 -10.80 14.38
C SER A 31 33.79 -9.80 13.29
N PHE A 32 34.77 -10.15 12.45
CA PHE A 32 35.22 -9.34 11.30
C PHE A 32 34.56 -9.73 9.98
N MET A 33 33.90 -10.88 9.91
CA MET A 33 33.06 -11.21 8.76
C MET A 33 31.88 -10.24 8.74
N PRO A 34 31.68 -9.47 7.65
CA PRO A 34 30.43 -8.76 7.46
C PRO A 34 29.33 -9.81 7.56
N GLN A 35 28.49 -9.70 8.59
CA GLN A 35 27.24 -10.44 8.63
C GLN A 35 26.56 -10.12 7.30
N ALA A 36 26.39 -11.12 6.43
CA ALA A 36 25.78 -10.90 5.12
C ALA A 36 24.52 -10.05 5.35
N GLU A 37 24.55 -8.79 4.91
CA GLU A 37 23.47 -7.84 5.18
C GLU A 37 22.20 -8.54 4.73
N LYS A 38 21.33 -8.86 5.70
CA LYS A 38 20.03 -9.44 5.39
C LYS A 38 19.41 -8.49 4.37
N PRO A 39 19.07 -8.94 3.16
CA PRO A 39 18.67 -8.02 2.10
C PRO A 39 17.55 -7.14 2.64
N SER A 40 17.77 -5.82 2.62
CA SER A 40 16.87 -4.85 3.24
C SER A 40 15.46 -5.06 2.68
N GLN A 41 14.46 -5.20 3.56
CA GLN A 41 13.07 -5.33 3.11
C GLN A 41 12.70 -4.13 2.23
N VAL A 42 11.97 -4.39 1.15
CA VAL A 42 11.39 -3.33 0.32
C VAL A 42 10.07 -2.90 0.93
N HIS A 43 9.90 -1.60 1.14
CA HIS A 43 8.70 -1.04 1.75
C HIS A 43 7.90 -0.31 0.68
N VAL A 44 6.62 -0.62 0.56
CA VAL A 44 5.74 0.03 -0.42
C VAL A 44 4.55 0.64 0.28
N LEU A 45 4.36 1.94 0.09
CA LEU A 45 3.14 2.63 0.48
C LEU A 45 2.23 2.79 -0.75
N ILE A 46 1.09 2.12 -0.73
CA ILE A 46 -0.02 2.40 -1.65
C ILE A 46 -0.77 3.61 -1.09
N LEU A 47 -0.44 4.79 -1.62
CA LEU A 47 -1.04 6.06 -1.28
C LEU A 47 -2.27 6.30 -2.15
N SER A 48 -3.38 6.74 -1.57
CA SER A 48 -4.63 7.00 -2.31
C SER A 48 -5.57 7.89 -1.50
N SER A 49 -6.71 8.27 -2.08
CA SER A 49 -7.92 8.63 -1.32
C SER A 49 -8.93 7.48 -1.33
N TRP A 50 -9.98 7.53 -0.51
CA TRP A 50 -11.05 6.52 -0.57
C TRP A 50 -11.68 6.45 -1.96
N ARG A 51 -12.07 5.23 -2.34
CA ARG A 51 -12.81 4.90 -3.58
C ARG A 51 -12.03 5.12 -4.89
N SER A 52 -10.73 5.42 -4.84
CA SER A 52 -9.87 5.50 -6.03
C SER A 52 -9.39 4.14 -6.55
N GLY A 53 -9.78 3.02 -5.92
CA GLY A 53 -9.41 1.66 -6.37
C GLY A 53 -8.25 1.02 -5.60
N SER A 54 -7.77 1.66 -4.52
CA SER A 54 -6.57 1.20 -3.79
C SER A 54 -6.76 -0.14 -3.09
N SER A 55 -8.01 -0.52 -2.75
CA SER A 55 -8.30 -1.86 -2.23
C SER A 55 -8.07 -2.96 -3.28
N PHE A 56 -8.30 -2.67 -4.57
CA PHE A 56 -7.97 -3.60 -5.65
C PHE A 56 -6.45 -3.74 -5.78
N VAL A 57 -5.72 -2.61 -5.86
CA VAL A 57 -4.24 -2.61 -5.90
C VAL A 57 -3.63 -3.32 -4.68
N GLY A 58 -4.16 -3.06 -3.48
CA GLY A 58 -3.74 -3.75 -2.27
C GLY A 58 -3.91 -5.27 -2.35
N GLN A 59 -5.00 -5.76 -2.95
CA GLN A 59 -5.19 -7.19 -3.19
C GLN A 59 -4.17 -7.74 -4.19
N LEU A 60 -3.81 -7.01 -5.24
CA LEU A 60 -2.77 -7.43 -6.18
C LEU A 60 -1.47 -7.77 -5.44
N PHE A 61 -0.99 -6.84 -4.62
CA PHE A 61 0.22 -7.03 -3.81
C PHE A 61 0.04 -8.12 -2.74
N SER A 62 -1.09 -8.14 -2.04
CA SER A 62 -1.39 -9.11 -0.99
C SER A 62 -1.25 -10.56 -1.47
N GLN A 63 -1.73 -10.85 -2.68
CA GLN A 63 -1.68 -12.21 -3.21
C GLN A 63 -0.26 -12.67 -3.60
N HIS A 64 0.75 -11.78 -3.58
CA HIS A 64 2.13 -12.16 -3.90
C HIS A 64 2.78 -12.94 -2.73
N PRO A 65 3.50 -14.06 -3.00
CA PRO A 65 4.07 -14.91 -1.95
C PRO A 65 5.19 -14.24 -1.15
N SER A 66 5.83 -13.19 -1.69
CA SER A 66 6.90 -12.43 -1.02
C SER A 66 6.43 -11.19 -0.25
N VAL A 67 5.11 -10.91 -0.26
CA VAL A 67 4.55 -9.68 0.32
C VAL A 67 3.81 -9.97 1.62
N PHE A 68 4.15 -9.18 2.64
CA PHE A 68 3.30 -8.91 3.80
C PHE A 68 2.51 -7.63 3.54
N TYR A 69 1.18 -7.72 3.45
CA TYR A 69 0.32 -6.58 3.16
C TYR A 69 -0.55 -6.23 4.36
N LEU A 70 -0.72 -4.93 4.67
CA LEU A 70 -1.76 -4.47 5.59
C LEU A 70 -2.62 -3.37 4.95
N MET A 71 -3.94 -3.50 5.14
CA MET A 71 -4.91 -2.53 4.66
C MET A 71 -5.23 -1.52 5.76
N GLU A 72 -4.77 -0.28 5.59
CA GLU A 72 -5.04 0.86 6.49
C GLU A 72 -4.73 0.55 7.97
N PRO A 73 -3.52 0.08 8.33
CA PRO A 73 -3.16 -0.15 9.72
C PRO A 73 -3.31 1.10 10.59
N ALA A 74 -3.12 2.31 10.04
CA ALA A 74 -3.33 3.54 10.78
C ALA A 74 -4.80 3.84 11.11
N TRP A 75 -5.76 3.07 10.56
CA TRP A 75 -7.18 3.15 10.94
C TRP A 75 -7.39 3.19 12.45
N HIS A 76 -6.58 2.44 13.21
CA HIS A 76 -6.62 2.41 14.67
C HIS A 76 -6.31 3.78 15.31
N VAL A 77 -5.37 4.55 14.77
CA VAL A 77 -5.13 5.94 15.22
C VAL A 77 -6.36 6.80 14.94
N TRP A 78 -6.90 6.70 13.72
CA TRP A 78 -8.02 7.51 13.26
C TRP A 78 -9.30 7.29 14.05
N VAL A 79 -9.57 6.06 14.50
CA VAL A 79 -10.78 5.76 15.27
C VAL A 79 -10.61 6.07 16.75
N THR A 80 -9.44 5.77 17.33
CA THR A 80 -9.15 6.04 18.74
C THR A 80 -9.09 7.54 19.01
N MET A 81 -8.58 8.33 18.05
CA MET A 81 -8.42 9.78 18.18
C MET A 81 -9.32 10.58 17.22
N SER A 82 -10.50 10.06 16.86
CA SER A 82 -11.40 10.63 15.84
C SER A 82 -11.89 12.07 16.06
N GLN A 83 -11.73 12.60 17.28
CA GLN A 83 -12.00 14.01 17.60
C GLN A 83 -10.97 14.97 16.98
N ASN A 84 -9.76 14.48 16.68
CA ASN A 84 -8.67 15.30 16.14
C ASN A 84 -8.73 15.40 14.62
N SER A 85 -8.16 16.48 14.08
CA SER A 85 -8.03 16.66 12.63
C SER A 85 -6.96 15.75 12.02
N ALA A 86 -7.07 15.50 10.71
CA ALA A 86 -6.04 14.81 9.94
C ALA A 86 -4.64 15.39 10.20
N LYS A 87 -4.53 16.73 10.16
CA LYS A 87 -3.27 17.46 10.34
C LYS A 87 -2.61 17.19 11.71
N VAL A 88 -3.40 17.11 12.77
CA VAL A 88 -2.88 16.84 14.14
C VAL A 88 -2.36 15.41 14.25
N LEU A 89 -3.06 14.45 13.64
CA LEU A 89 -2.72 13.03 13.77
C LEU A 89 -1.60 12.56 12.83
N HIS A 90 -1.14 13.39 11.90
CA HIS A 90 -0.10 13.04 10.95
C HIS A 90 1.17 12.45 11.58
N MET A 91 1.60 12.95 12.76
CA MET A 91 2.77 12.39 13.46
C MET A 91 2.50 10.98 13.96
N ALA A 92 1.43 10.78 14.74
CA ALA A 92 1.04 9.47 15.26
C ALA A 92 0.82 8.43 14.14
N VAL A 93 0.16 8.84 13.06
CA VAL A 93 -0.11 7.99 11.89
C VAL A 93 1.20 7.60 11.20
N ARG A 94 2.12 8.56 11.02
CA ARG A 94 3.43 8.31 10.42
C ARG A 94 4.26 7.36 11.28
N ASP A 95 4.28 7.56 12.59
CA ASP A 95 5.04 6.73 13.53
C ASP A 95 4.49 5.29 13.54
N LEU A 96 3.16 5.11 13.52
CA LEU A 96 2.54 3.80 13.35
C LEU A 96 2.94 3.14 12.03
N VAL A 97 2.81 3.85 10.91
CA VAL A 97 3.18 3.32 9.59
C VAL A 97 4.67 2.94 9.54
N ARG A 98 5.55 3.75 10.15
CA ARG A 98 6.98 3.47 10.27
C ARG A 98 7.24 2.17 11.04
N SER A 99 6.66 2.03 12.24
CA SER A 99 6.84 0.84 13.06
C SER A 99 6.32 -0.42 12.35
N VAL A 100 5.16 -0.33 11.70
CA VAL A 100 4.62 -1.45 10.91
C VAL A 100 5.54 -1.83 9.75
N PHE A 101 6.13 -0.85 9.05
CA PHE A 101 7.12 -1.13 8.00
C PHE A 101 8.33 -1.91 8.53
N LEU A 102 8.79 -1.57 9.73
CA LEU A 102 9.88 -2.27 10.42
C LEU A 102 9.43 -3.56 11.13
N CYS A 103 8.20 -4.00 10.90
CA CYS A 103 7.59 -5.14 11.56
C CYS A 103 7.59 -5.05 13.10
N ASP A 104 7.45 -3.84 13.65
CA ASP A 104 7.23 -3.61 15.08
C ASP A 104 5.73 -3.38 15.31
N MET A 105 5.07 -4.39 15.87
CA MET A 105 3.62 -4.36 16.12
C MET A 105 3.27 -3.90 17.54
N SER A 106 4.27 -3.54 18.37
CA SER A 106 4.05 -2.96 19.69
C SER A 106 3.41 -1.57 19.61
N VAL A 107 3.59 -0.86 18.48
CA VAL A 107 2.97 0.46 18.24
C VAL A 107 1.44 0.45 18.36
N PHE A 108 0.80 -0.71 18.17
CA PHE A 108 -0.64 -0.86 18.34
C PHE A 108 -1.10 -0.83 19.81
N ASP A 109 -0.22 -0.99 20.79
CA ASP A 109 -0.56 -0.92 22.23
C ASP A 109 -1.14 0.43 22.64
N ALA A 110 -0.79 1.51 21.93
CA ALA A 110 -1.37 2.83 22.15
C ALA A 110 -2.81 2.97 21.63
N TYR A 111 -3.26 2.08 20.74
CA TYR A 111 -4.52 2.24 19.99
C TYR A 111 -5.46 1.03 20.05
N MET A 112 -5.00 -0.09 20.59
CA MET A 112 -5.73 -1.35 20.69
C MET A 112 -5.60 -1.94 22.10
N PRO A 113 -6.60 -2.70 22.58
CA PRO A 113 -6.47 -3.40 23.85
C PRO A 113 -5.32 -4.42 23.83
N TRP A 114 -4.78 -4.73 25.01
CA TRP A 114 -3.67 -5.68 25.19
C TRP A 114 -4.05 -7.10 24.74
N LYS A 115 -5.24 -7.57 25.11
CA LYS A 115 -5.76 -8.86 24.66
C LYS A 115 -6.41 -8.68 23.29
N ARG A 116 -5.70 -9.12 22.25
CA ARG A 116 -6.12 -9.01 20.86
C ARG A 116 -5.69 -10.21 20.02
N ASN A 117 -6.50 -10.52 19.03
CA ASN A 117 -6.28 -11.54 18.01
C ASN A 117 -5.98 -10.87 16.66
N LEU A 118 -5.65 -11.68 15.65
CA LEU A 118 -5.54 -11.21 14.26
C LEU A 118 -6.81 -10.45 13.83
N SER A 119 -7.98 -10.91 14.28
CA SER A 119 -9.26 -10.32 13.89
C SER A 119 -9.48 -8.87 14.28
N ASP A 120 -8.74 -8.39 15.28
CA ASP A 120 -8.86 -7.03 15.79
C ASP A 120 -8.12 -6.02 14.92
N LEU A 121 -7.18 -6.46 14.08
CA LEU A 121 -6.53 -5.59 13.11
C LEU A 121 -7.52 -5.23 11.98
N PHE A 122 -7.61 -3.94 11.65
CA PHE A 122 -8.55 -3.49 10.63
C PHE A 122 -8.26 -4.18 9.30
N GLN A 123 -9.30 -4.78 8.70
CA GLN A 123 -9.23 -5.49 7.42
C GLN A 123 -8.13 -6.57 7.33
N TRP A 124 -7.73 -7.17 8.46
CA TRP A 124 -6.67 -8.17 8.55
C TRP A 124 -6.75 -9.29 7.50
N ALA A 125 -7.96 -9.80 7.22
CA ALA A 125 -8.18 -10.90 6.28
C ALA A 125 -7.99 -10.52 4.81
N ALA A 126 -7.79 -9.23 4.50
CA ALA A 126 -7.33 -8.79 3.19
C ALA A 126 -5.84 -9.14 2.97
N SER A 127 -5.10 -9.47 4.03
CA SER A 127 -3.70 -9.88 3.98
C SER A 127 -3.57 -11.40 3.83
N ARG A 128 -3.15 -11.86 2.65
CA ARG A 128 -2.80 -13.27 2.43
C ARG A 128 -1.77 -13.75 3.44
N ALA A 129 -0.83 -12.88 3.82
CA ALA A 129 0.21 -13.18 4.79
C ALA A 129 -0.31 -13.47 6.21
N LEU A 130 -1.49 -12.93 6.58
CA LEU A 130 -2.17 -13.24 7.84
C LEU A 130 -3.11 -14.45 7.73
N CYS A 131 -3.29 -14.98 6.53
CA CYS A 131 -4.05 -16.19 6.25
C CYS A 131 -3.14 -17.43 6.10
N SER A 132 -1.83 -17.24 5.92
CA SER A 132 -0.87 -18.33 5.72
C SER A 132 0.16 -18.41 6.85
N ALA A 133 0.89 -19.53 6.93
CA ALA A 133 1.95 -19.69 7.92
C ALA A 133 3.01 -18.55 7.80
N PRO A 134 3.57 -18.06 8.93
CA PRO A 134 3.36 -18.54 10.29
C PRO A 134 2.15 -17.91 11.03
N ALA A 135 1.36 -17.05 10.36
CA ALA A 135 0.25 -16.37 11.02
C ALA A 135 -0.96 -17.29 11.26
N CYS A 136 -1.23 -18.16 10.30
CA CYS A 136 -2.33 -19.11 10.31
C CYS A 136 -1.98 -20.34 9.49
N ASP A 137 -2.24 -21.54 10.01
CA ASP A 137 -1.79 -22.79 9.37
C ASP A 137 -2.76 -23.33 8.32
N SER A 138 -3.80 -22.57 7.96
CA SER A 138 -4.86 -23.03 7.05
C SER A 138 -4.54 -22.89 5.56
N PHE A 139 -3.55 -22.07 5.18
CA PHE A 139 -3.21 -21.80 3.79
C PHE A 139 -1.70 -21.77 3.57
N GLN A 140 -1.25 -22.12 2.37
CA GLN A 140 0.18 -22.04 2.02
C GLN A 140 0.55 -20.62 1.57
N ARG A 141 1.83 -20.27 1.70
CA ARG A 141 2.34 -18.94 1.29
C ARG A 141 2.12 -18.64 -0.19
N THR A 142 2.07 -19.67 -1.04
CA THR A 142 1.88 -19.55 -2.48
C THR A 142 0.42 -19.51 -2.92
N ASP A 143 -0.53 -19.68 -2.00
CA ASP A 143 -1.95 -19.74 -2.31
C ASP A 143 -2.57 -18.38 -2.61
N ILE A 144 -3.54 -18.38 -3.51
CA ILE A 144 -4.45 -17.26 -3.68
C ILE A 144 -5.56 -17.42 -2.65
N THR A 145 -5.62 -16.54 -1.66
CA THR A 145 -6.52 -16.68 -0.51
C THR A 145 -7.78 -15.82 -0.67
N SER A 146 -8.92 -16.38 -0.28
CA SER A 146 -10.19 -15.66 -0.16
C SER A 146 -10.34 -15.02 1.21
N GLU A 147 -10.69 -13.73 1.26
CA GLU A 147 -10.94 -13.02 2.53
C GLU A 147 -11.99 -13.72 3.40
N MET A 148 -13.01 -14.31 2.78
CA MET A 148 -14.10 -14.99 3.50
C MET A 148 -13.57 -16.25 4.21
N ALA A 149 -12.81 -17.07 3.50
CA ALA A 149 -12.25 -18.30 4.05
C ALA A 149 -11.22 -17.96 5.15
N CYS A 150 -10.41 -16.94 4.93
CA CYS A 150 -9.47 -16.45 5.93
C CYS A 150 -10.17 -15.98 7.22
N LYS A 151 -11.24 -15.18 7.10
CA LYS A 151 -12.04 -14.74 8.26
C LYS A 151 -12.56 -15.91 9.10
N THR A 152 -13.03 -16.96 8.45
CA THR A 152 -13.57 -18.15 9.11
C THR A 152 -12.49 -18.96 9.82
N LEU A 153 -11.31 -19.12 9.22
CA LEU A 153 -10.30 -20.08 9.67
C LEU A 153 -9.21 -19.46 10.56
N CYS A 154 -8.86 -18.19 10.37
CA CYS A 154 -7.64 -17.59 10.93
C CYS A 154 -7.90 -16.51 11.99
N GLY A 155 -9.13 -16.08 12.22
CA GLY A 155 -9.41 -14.87 13.01
C GLY A 155 -9.03 -14.94 14.49
N ARG A 156 -8.96 -16.15 15.06
CA ARG A 156 -8.69 -16.38 16.48
C ARG A 156 -7.20 -16.53 16.82
N TYR A 157 -6.32 -16.49 15.83
CA TYR A 157 -4.88 -16.59 16.10
C TYR A 157 -4.41 -15.35 16.88
N PRO A 158 -3.40 -15.50 17.77
CA PRO A 158 -2.90 -14.40 18.59
C PRO A 158 -2.34 -13.25 17.75
N PHE A 159 -2.49 -12.01 18.21
CA PHE A 159 -1.95 -10.85 17.48
C PHE A 159 -0.43 -10.86 17.31
N SER A 160 0.34 -11.49 18.21
CA SER A 160 1.79 -11.63 18.09
C SER A 160 2.22 -12.29 16.77
N LYS A 161 1.34 -13.10 16.17
CA LYS A 161 1.56 -13.72 14.87
C LYS A 161 1.65 -12.74 13.70
N VAL A 162 1.13 -11.51 13.83
CA VAL A 162 1.27 -10.45 12.82
C VAL A 162 2.74 -10.08 12.65
N GLU A 163 3.43 -9.86 13.76
CA GLU A 163 4.85 -9.50 13.77
C GLU A 163 5.74 -10.65 13.28
N GLU A 164 5.48 -11.86 13.78
CA GLU A 164 6.19 -13.08 13.36
C GLU A 164 6.06 -13.28 11.85
N ALA A 165 4.86 -13.13 11.29
CA ALA A 165 4.66 -13.20 9.86
C ALA A 165 5.41 -12.10 9.12
N CYS A 166 5.24 -10.83 9.50
CA CYS A 166 5.86 -9.68 8.83
C CYS A 166 7.38 -9.86 8.64
N LYS A 167 8.09 -10.31 9.67
CA LYS A 167 9.55 -10.51 9.68
C LYS A 167 10.06 -11.58 8.70
N THR A 168 9.16 -12.41 8.15
CA THR A 168 9.49 -13.51 7.23
C THR A 168 9.25 -13.18 5.75
N TYR A 169 8.77 -11.97 5.44
CA TYR A 169 8.54 -11.51 4.06
C TYR A 169 9.62 -10.53 3.63
N SER A 170 9.96 -10.51 2.34
CA SER A 170 10.94 -9.56 1.81
C SER A 170 10.34 -8.19 1.47
N HIS A 171 9.01 -8.11 1.38
CA HIS A 171 8.30 -6.87 1.05
C HIS A 171 7.22 -6.59 2.09
N VAL A 172 7.17 -5.36 2.61
CA VAL A 172 6.11 -4.88 3.48
C VAL A 172 5.33 -3.81 2.74
N VAL A 173 4.06 -4.09 2.47
CA VAL A 173 3.18 -3.22 1.68
C VAL A 173 2.05 -2.72 2.56
N ILE A 174 1.92 -1.40 2.66
CA ILE A 174 0.87 -0.76 3.45
C ILE A 174 0.00 0.07 2.51
N LYS A 175 -1.31 -0.05 2.62
CA LYS A 175 -2.25 0.85 1.92
C LYS A 175 -2.80 1.89 2.90
N GLU A 176 -2.67 3.17 2.58
CA GLU A 176 -3.26 4.26 3.36
C GLU A 176 -4.07 5.22 2.48
N VAL A 177 -5.15 5.76 3.06
CA VAL A 177 -6.11 6.61 2.32
C VAL A 177 -6.32 8.00 2.92
N ARG A 178 -5.57 8.33 3.98
CA ARG A 178 -5.73 9.55 4.80
C ARG A 178 -4.49 10.45 4.82
N PHE A 179 -3.52 10.22 3.93
CA PHE A 179 -2.40 11.13 3.72
C PHE A 179 -2.72 12.08 2.57
N PHE A 180 -3.04 13.33 2.90
CA PHE A 180 -3.46 14.34 1.91
C PHE A 180 -2.34 15.23 1.40
N ASP A 181 -1.12 15.07 1.91
CA ASP A 181 0.05 15.84 1.51
C ASP A 181 1.28 14.93 1.50
N LEU A 182 1.99 14.90 0.39
CA LEU A 182 3.19 14.10 0.21
C LEU A 182 4.31 14.50 1.19
N LYS A 183 4.36 15.78 1.60
CA LYS A 183 5.37 16.30 2.54
C LYS A 183 5.30 15.65 3.92
N VAL A 184 4.11 15.17 4.33
CA VAL A 184 3.92 14.46 5.59
C VAL A 184 4.72 13.16 5.62
N LEU A 185 4.96 12.56 4.45
CA LEU A 185 5.67 11.29 4.27
C LEU A 185 7.19 11.47 4.13
N TYR A 186 7.70 12.71 4.06
CA TYR A 186 9.13 12.96 3.88
C TYR A 186 9.99 12.30 4.95
N PRO A 187 9.64 12.34 6.26
CA PRO A 187 10.46 11.67 7.26
C PRO A 187 10.55 10.16 7.05
N LEU A 188 9.53 9.51 6.48
CA LEU A 188 9.59 8.09 6.12
C LEU A 188 10.47 7.85 4.88
N LEU A 189 10.40 8.75 3.90
CA LEU A 189 11.22 8.67 2.69
C LEU A 189 12.70 8.93 2.99
N THR A 190 13.03 9.74 3.98
CA THR A 190 14.42 10.06 4.35
C THR A 190 14.97 9.14 5.44
N ASP A 191 14.18 8.20 5.95
CA ASP A 191 14.61 7.26 6.97
C ASP A 191 15.55 6.19 6.38
N PRO A 192 16.81 6.09 6.84
CA PRO A 192 17.76 5.12 6.30
C PRO A 192 17.40 3.66 6.61
N SER A 193 16.53 3.41 7.60
CA SER A 193 16.02 2.06 7.89
C SER A 193 14.93 1.59 6.91
N LEU A 194 14.41 2.50 6.07
CA LEU A 194 13.32 2.21 5.14
C LEU A 194 13.75 2.34 3.68
N ASN A 195 13.75 1.21 2.97
CA ASN A 195 13.72 1.21 1.51
C ASN A 195 12.29 1.50 0.99
N LEU A 196 11.79 2.72 1.23
CA LEU A 196 10.41 3.10 0.94
C LEU A 196 10.20 3.58 -0.50
N LYS A 197 9.21 2.98 -1.16
CA LYS A 197 8.64 3.39 -2.45
C LYS A 197 7.15 3.72 -2.30
N ILE A 198 6.65 4.69 -3.07
CA ILE A 198 5.25 5.13 -3.04
C ILE A 198 4.60 4.82 -4.39
N ILE A 199 3.48 4.09 -4.36
CA ILE A 199 2.56 3.95 -5.49
C ILE A 199 1.33 4.80 -5.17
N HIS A 200 1.17 5.92 -5.86
CA HIS A 200 0.06 6.85 -5.67
C HIS A 200 -1.06 6.57 -6.67
N LEU A 201 -2.19 6.09 -6.18
CA LEU A 201 -3.37 5.79 -7.00
C LEU A 201 -4.36 6.96 -7.02
N VAL A 202 -4.65 7.44 -8.23
CA VAL A 202 -5.65 8.47 -8.50
C VAL A 202 -6.79 7.91 -9.36
N ARG A 203 -7.93 8.60 -9.38
CA ARG A 203 -9.12 8.18 -10.14
C ARG A 203 -9.93 9.40 -10.55
N ASP A 204 -10.72 9.29 -11.62
CA ASP A 204 -11.64 10.34 -12.05
C ASP A 204 -12.56 10.75 -10.87
N PRO A 205 -12.55 12.03 -10.44
CA PRO A 205 -13.38 12.51 -9.35
C PRO A 205 -14.87 12.22 -9.52
N ARG A 206 -15.39 12.17 -10.76
CA ARG A 206 -16.78 11.84 -11.07
C ARG A 206 -17.09 10.37 -10.75
N ALA A 207 -16.15 9.47 -11.07
CA ALA A 207 -16.23 8.07 -10.69
C ALA A 207 -16.12 7.88 -9.16
N VAL A 208 -15.26 8.67 -8.50
CA VAL A 208 -15.12 8.68 -7.04
C VAL A 208 -16.43 9.09 -6.37
N VAL A 209 -17.08 10.18 -6.80
CA VAL A 209 -18.38 10.62 -6.26
C VAL A 209 -19.43 9.53 -6.39
N LYS A 210 -19.62 8.95 -7.58
CA LYS A 210 -20.57 7.83 -7.78
C LYS A 210 -20.33 6.69 -6.80
N SER A 211 -19.05 6.37 -6.59
CA SER A 211 -18.63 5.30 -5.69
C SER A 211 -18.86 5.64 -4.21
N ARG A 212 -18.70 6.90 -3.82
CA ARG A 212 -18.96 7.41 -2.47
C ARG A 212 -20.44 7.45 -2.13
N GLU A 213 -21.33 7.79 -3.08
CA GLU A 213 -22.79 7.75 -2.88
C GLU A 213 -23.29 6.34 -2.51
N GLN A 214 -22.61 5.29 -2.97
CA GLN A 214 -22.93 3.90 -2.61
C GLN A 214 -22.42 3.52 -1.20
N SER A 215 -21.63 4.37 -0.56
CA SER A 215 -20.86 4.09 0.67
C SER A 215 -20.98 5.19 1.73
N VAL A 216 -21.97 6.10 1.62
CA VAL A 216 -22.11 7.30 2.48
C VAL A 216 -21.95 6.98 3.96
N LYS A 217 -22.77 6.06 4.49
CA LYS A 217 -22.76 5.69 5.92
C LYS A 217 -21.40 5.21 6.42
N ALA A 218 -20.63 4.51 5.58
CA ALA A 218 -19.32 4.00 5.95
C ALA A 218 -18.24 5.10 5.98
N LEU A 219 -18.49 6.24 5.32
CA LEU A 219 -17.53 7.34 5.17
C LEU A 219 -17.84 8.54 6.07
N GLU A 220 -18.97 8.58 6.78
CA GLU A 220 -19.37 9.75 7.57
C GLU A 220 -18.33 10.17 8.63
N ARG A 221 -17.69 9.19 9.29
CA ARG A 221 -16.59 9.46 10.24
C ARG A 221 -15.37 10.03 9.51
N ASP A 222 -14.98 9.41 8.41
CA ASP A 222 -13.84 9.84 7.60
C ASP A 222 -14.04 11.25 7.05
N ASN A 223 -15.26 11.58 6.65
CA ASN A 223 -15.64 12.93 6.23
C ASN A 223 -15.44 13.95 7.35
N GLY A 224 -15.83 13.60 8.58
CA GLY A 224 -15.62 14.45 9.74
C GLY A 224 -14.14 14.68 10.06
N ILE A 225 -13.30 13.65 9.90
CA ILE A 225 -11.83 13.75 10.08
C ILE A 225 -11.23 14.70 9.03
N VAL A 226 -11.62 14.54 7.75
CA VAL A 226 -11.14 15.41 6.66
C VAL A 226 -11.57 16.86 6.88
N LEU A 227 -12.83 17.08 7.28
CA LEU A 227 -13.38 18.42 7.51
C LEU A 227 -13.08 18.98 8.91
N SER A 228 -12.35 18.23 9.75
CA SER A 228 -11.97 18.63 11.10
C SER A 228 -13.18 19.04 11.97
N THR A 229 -14.26 18.27 11.92
CA THR A 229 -15.53 18.59 12.61
C THR A 229 -15.60 18.04 14.04
N ASN A 230 -14.46 17.92 14.71
CA ASN A 230 -14.34 17.45 16.10
C ASN A 230 -15.19 16.19 16.37
N GLY A 231 -14.87 15.09 15.66
CA GLY A 231 -15.54 13.79 15.79
C GLY A 231 -16.97 13.69 15.28
N THR A 232 -17.56 14.80 14.80
CA THR A 232 -18.91 14.79 14.22
C THR A 232 -18.91 14.03 12.89
N LYS A 233 -19.85 13.11 12.74
CA LYS A 233 -20.11 12.38 11.48
C LYS A 233 -20.75 13.31 10.46
N VAL A 234 -20.22 13.36 9.24
CA VAL A 234 -20.66 14.31 8.21
C VAL A 234 -21.01 13.60 6.90
N GLU A 235 -22.17 13.93 6.33
CA GLU A 235 -22.46 13.64 4.93
C GLU A 235 -21.88 14.74 4.03
N ASP A 236 -21.21 14.35 2.95
CA ASP A 236 -20.57 15.31 2.03
C ASP A 236 -21.55 15.90 0.99
N SER A 237 -22.72 16.35 1.42
CA SER A 237 -23.78 16.86 0.54
C SER A 237 -23.36 18.13 -0.23
N LYS A 238 -22.40 18.89 0.31
CA LYS A 238 -21.85 20.12 -0.30
C LYS A 238 -20.52 19.90 -1.02
N TYR A 239 -20.08 18.65 -1.21
CA TYR A 239 -18.83 18.30 -1.91
C TYR A 239 -17.55 18.91 -1.29
N LYS A 240 -17.58 19.28 0.00
CA LYS A 240 -16.41 19.84 0.69
C LYS A 240 -15.31 18.81 0.86
N VAL A 241 -15.66 17.56 1.18
CA VAL A 241 -14.67 16.46 1.26
C VAL A 241 -14.09 16.20 -0.12
N MET A 242 -14.92 16.20 -1.16
CA MET A 242 -14.43 16.08 -2.53
C MET A 242 -13.50 17.22 -2.94
N GLN A 243 -13.77 18.46 -2.53
CA GLN A 243 -12.89 19.60 -2.76
C GLN A 243 -11.51 19.36 -2.11
N GLU A 244 -11.47 18.91 -0.86
CA GLU A 244 -10.22 18.61 -0.15
C GLU A 244 -9.45 17.44 -0.78
N ILE A 245 -10.15 16.37 -1.19
CA ILE A 245 -9.54 15.24 -1.91
C ILE A 245 -8.93 15.70 -3.24
N CYS A 246 -9.68 16.48 -4.03
CA CYS A 246 -9.19 16.98 -5.33
C CYS A 246 -8.02 17.95 -5.16
N ARG A 247 -8.08 18.84 -4.15
CA ARG A 247 -6.95 19.73 -3.81
C ARG A 247 -5.71 18.94 -3.41
N SER A 248 -5.88 17.89 -2.61
CA SER A 248 -4.80 17.00 -2.19
C SER A 248 -4.12 16.33 -3.39
N HIS A 249 -4.91 15.78 -4.34
CA HIS A 249 -4.35 15.14 -5.54
C HIS A 249 -3.51 16.11 -6.37
N VAL A 250 -3.99 17.35 -6.55
CA VAL A 250 -3.24 18.42 -7.23
C VAL A 250 -1.94 18.72 -6.50
N GLN A 251 -2.00 18.94 -5.18
CA GLN A 251 -0.82 19.28 -4.39
C GLN A 251 0.24 18.16 -4.38
N ILE A 252 -0.19 16.89 -4.25
CA ILE A 252 0.71 15.72 -4.30
C ILE A 252 1.34 15.63 -5.69
N TYR A 253 0.55 15.79 -6.75
CA TYR A 253 1.04 15.77 -8.12
C TYR A 253 2.12 16.82 -8.36
N GLU A 254 1.85 18.08 -8.01
CA GLU A 254 2.80 19.19 -8.19
C GLU A 254 4.10 18.96 -7.42
N THR A 255 3.97 18.49 -6.17
CA THR A 255 5.12 18.17 -5.31
C THR A 255 5.96 17.03 -5.90
N ALA A 256 5.32 16.03 -6.49
CA ALA A 256 6.00 14.86 -7.05
C ALA A 256 6.58 15.09 -8.46
N THR A 257 6.08 16.07 -9.22
CA THR A 257 6.41 16.22 -10.64
C THR A 257 7.12 17.53 -10.98
N LEU A 258 6.68 18.66 -10.42
CA LEU A 258 7.20 19.98 -10.82
C LEU A 258 8.51 20.31 -10.09
N LYS A 259 8.59 19.93 -8.81
CA LYS A 259 9.78 20.16 -7.96
C LYS A 259 10.04 18.95 -7.07
N PRO A 260 10.28 17.75 -7.64
CA PRO A 260 10.50 16.56 -6.85
C PRO A 260 11.77 16.72 -6.00
N PRO A 261 11.71 16.48 -4.68
CA PRO A 261 12.91 16.35 -3.87
C PRO A 261 13.79 15.23 -4.40
N ASN A 262 15.12 15.36 -4.29
CA ASN A 262 16.08 14.36 -4.80
C ASN A 262 15.81 12.95 -4.25
N PHE A 263 15.43 12.87 -2.97
CA PHE A 263 15.11 11.60 -2.35
C PHE A 263 13.89 10.92 -2.97
N LEU A 264 12.98 11.63 -3.65
CA LEU A 264 11.78 11.03 -4.26
C LEU A 264 12.08 10.32 -5.59
N LYS A 265 13.23 10.61 -6.21
CA LYS A 265 13.64 10.04 -7.50
C LYS A 265 13.63 8.51 -7.43
N ASN A 266 13.01 7.87 -8.42
CA ASN A 266 12.83 6.41 -8.51
C ASN A 266 12.06 5.77 -7.33
N ARG A 267 11.44 6.56 -6.45
CA ARG A 267 10.68 6.08 -5.29
C ARG A 267 9.24 6.56 -5.26
N TYR A 268 8.75 7.12 -6.36
CA TYR A 268 7.35 7.50 -6.52
C TYR A 268 6.84 7.13 -7.91
N LEU A 269 5.69 6.47 -7.96
CA LEU A 269 4.97 6.09 -9.17
C LEU A 269 3.51 6.49 -9.01
N MET A 270 2.96 7.27 -9.94
CA MET A 270 1.54 7.61 -9.95
C MET A 270 0.80 6.79 -11.01
N ILE A 271 -0.37 6.25 -10.65
CA ILE A 271 -1.19 5.42 -11.53
C ILE A 271 -2.63 5.92 -11.49
N ARG A 272 -3.25 6.05 -12.66
CA ARG A 272 -4.69 6.29 -12.78
C ARG A 272 -5.41 4.95 -12.78
N PHE A 273 -6.48 4.86 -11.99
CA PHE A 273 -7.32 3.67 -11.96
C PHE A 273 -7.84 3.28 -13.35
N GLU A 274 -8.15 4.27 -14.19
CA GLU A 274 -8.66 4.07 -15.55
C GLU A 274 -7.61 3.40 -16.46
N ASP A 275 -6.33 3.75 -16.33
CA ASP A 275 -5.26 3.08 -17.08
C ASP A 275 -5.11 1.63 -16.58
N LEU A 276 -5.08 1.44 -15.25
CA LEU A 276 -4.96 0.14 -14.60
C LEU A 276 -6.06 -0.84 -15.04
N VAL A 277 -7.31 -0.39 -15.16
CA VAL A 277 -8.39 -1.31 -15.55
C VAL A 277 -8.50 -1.51 -17.06
N ARG A 278 -7.93 -0.60 -17.86
CA ARG A 278 -7.91 -0.69 -19.34
C ARG A 278 -6.84 -1.69 -19.81
N ASP A 279 -5.67 -1.69 -19.17
CA ASP A 279 -4.59 -2.65 -19.45
C ASP A 279 -3.96 -3.17 -18.14
N PRO A 280 -4.66 -4.06 -17.41
CA PRO A 280 -4.23 -4.49 -16.09
C PRO A 280 -2.91 -5.24 -16.10
N LEU A 281 -2.65 -6.10 -17.08
CA LEU A 281 -1.42 -6.90 -17.07
C LEU A 281 -0.17 -6.04 -17.27
N SER A 282 -0.23 -5.04 -18.15
CA SER A 282 0.88 -4.11 -18.37
C SER A 282 1.13 -3.23 -17.14
N GLU A 283 0.09 -2.57 -16.64
CA GLU A 283 0.19 -1.65 -15.51
C GLU A 283 0.65 -2.35 -14.22
N ILE A 284 0.19 -3.59 -14.00
CA ILE A 284 0.62 -4.38 -12.84
C ILE A 284 2.05 -4.88 -12.99
N SER A 285 2.46 -5.25 -14.20
CA SER A 285 3.85 -5.60 -14.48
C SER A 285 4.79 -4.41 -14.19
N GLU A 286 4.41 -3.20 -14.58
CA GLU A 286 5.16 -1.98 -14.27
C GLU A 286 5.20 -1.68 -12.75
N MET A 287 4.07 -1.81 -12.05
CA MET A 287 4.03 -1.68 -10.58
C MET A 287 4.96 -2.65 -9.89
N TYR A 288 4.97 -3.91 -10.33
CA TYR A 288 5.77 -4.96 -9.69
C TYR A 288 7.24 -4.72 -9.96
N LYS A 289 7.61 -4.38 -11.19
CA LYS A 289 8.98 -3.98 -11.54
C LYS A 289 9.45 -2.78 -10.70
N PHE A 290 8.60 -1.76 -10.55
CA PHE A 290 8.90 -0.62 -9.69
C PHE A 290 9.10 -1.03 -8.23
N ALA A 291 8.37 -2.02 -7.73
CA ALA A 291 8.46 -2.55 -6.38
C ALA A 291 9.48 -3.69 -6.20
N ASP A 292 10.35 -3.97 -7.17
CA ASP A 292 11.32 -5.07 -7.17
C ASP A 292 10.69 -6.48 -7.01
N LEU A 293 9.46 -6.63 -7.54
CA LEU A 293 8.70 -7.87 -7.58
C LEU A 293 8.59 -8.42 -9.00
N ASN A 294 8.41 -9.74 -9.09
CA ASN A 294 8.17 -10.44 -10.35
C ASN A 294 6.74 -10.96 -10.41
N LEU A 295 6.07 -10.73 -11.54
CA LEU A 295 4.69 -11.18 -11.72
C LEU A 295 4.64 -12.68 -12.07
N THR A 296 4.15 -13.50 -11.13
CA THR A 296 4.08 -14.96 -11.29
C THR A 296 2.96 -15.39 -12.26
N PRO A 297 3.08 -16.53 -12.96
CA PRO A 297 2.02 -17.03 -13.84
C PRO A 297 0.65 -17.19 -13.14
N ARG A 298 0.64 -17.73 -11.92
CA ARG A 298 -0.58 -17.89 -11.11
C ARG A 298 -1.26 -16.55 -10.83
N LEU A 299 -0.49 -15.50 -10.52
CA LEU A 299 -1.03 -14.17 -10.32
C LEU A 299 -1.54 -13.54 -11.62
N LYS A 300 -0.83 -13.71 -12.75
CA LYS A 300 -1.32 -13.24 -14.07
C LYS A 300 -2.71 -13.79 -14.37
N SER A 301 -2.91 -15.09 -14.20
CA SER A 301 -4.22 -15.73 -14.42
C SER A 301 -5.28 -15.22 -13.44
N TRP A 302 -4.94 -15.07 -12.16
CA TRP A 302 -5.88 -14.54 -11.17
C TRP A 302 -6.29 -13.09 -11.46
N ILE A 303 -5.32 -12.24 -11.83
CA ILE A 303 -5.55 -10.84 -12.23
C ILE A 303 -6.52 -10.77 -13.41
N TYR A 304 -6.26 -11.54 -14.46
CA TYR A 304 -7.13 -11.57 -15.63
C TYR A 304 -8.57 -11.94 -15.24
N ASN A 305 -8.74 -12.98 -14.43
CA ASN A 305 -10.05 -13.44 -14.00
C ASN A 305 -10.80 -12.45 -13.10
N ILE A 306 -10.09 -11.68 -12.26
CA ILE A 306 -10.74 -10.71 -11.36
C ILE A 306 -11.10 -9.39 -12.06
N THR A 307 -10.43 -9.03 -13.16
CA THR A 307 -10.72 -7.81 -13.92
C THR A 307 -11.66 -8.01 -15.11
N HIS A 308 -11.86 -9.26 -15.58
CA HIS A 308 -12.74 -9.63 -16.70
C HIS A 308 -14.00 -10.37 -16.21
N GLY A 309 -14.48 -10.00 -15.03
CA GLY A 309 -15.74 -10.54 -14.51
C GLY A 309 -16.96 -9.98 -15.22
N GLN A 310 -18.14 -10.43 -14.80
CA GLN A 310 -19.41 -10.00 -15.38
C GLN A 310 -20.07 -8.91 -14.52
N GLY A 311 -20.38 -7.78 -15.16
CA GLY A 311 -21.17 -6.68 -14.57
C GLY A 311 -20.45 -5.88 -13.46
N PRO A 312 -21.14 -4.88 -12.86
CA PRO A 312 -20.53 -3.91 -11.94
C PRO A 312 -20.47 -4.36 -10.46
N GLY A 313 -20.98 -5.56 -10.14
CA GLY A 313 -21.17 -6.05 -8.77
C GLY A 313 -22.40 -5.47 -8.06
N LYS A 314 -22.76 -6.03 -6.90
CA LYS A 314 -23.96 -5.64 -6.11
C LYS A 314 -23.68 -4.49 -5.15
N LYS A 315 -24.70 -3.71 -4.75
CA LYS A 315 -24.56 -2.60 -3.77
C LYS A 315 -23.91 -3.04 -2.45
N LYS A 316 -24.27 -4.24 -1.95
CA LYS A 316 -23.69 -4.85 -0.73
C LYS A 316 -22.20 -5.24 -0.85
N GLU A 317 -21.63 -5.14 -2.05
CA GLU A 317 -20.25 -5.49 -2.37
C GLU A 317 -19.40 -4.24 -2.61
N ALA A 318 -19.88 -3.04 -2.23
CA ALA A 318 -19.20 -1.78 -2.51
C ALA A 318 -17.72 -1.76 -2.04
N PHE A 319 -17.40 -2.47 -0.94
CA PHE A 319 -16.05 -2.59 -0.38
C PHE A 319 -15.36 -3.93 -0.65
N LYS A 320 -16.01 -4.85 -1.37
CA LYS A 320 -15.45 -6.17 -1.67
C LYS A 320 -14.70 -6.15 -2.99
N ILE A 321 -13.56 -6.83 -3.03
CA ILE A 321 -12.84 -7.09 -4.28
C ILE A 321 -13.39 -8.39 -4.85
N THR A 322 -14.25 -8.26 -5.85
CA THR A 322 -14.90 -9.37 -6.55
C THR A 322 -14.61 -9.25 -8.04
N SER A 323 -14.70 -10.37 -8.76
CA SER A 323 -14.58 -10.37 -10.22
C SER A 323 -15.68 -9.51 -10.85
N ARG A 324 -15.29 -8.50 -11.63
CA ARG A 324 -16.18 -7.51 -12.26
C ARG A 324 -15.62 -7.08 -13.60
N ASP A 325 -16.46 -6.49 -14.44
CA ASP A 325 -16.00 -5.72 -15.60
C ASP A 325 -15.43 -4.38 -15.08
N ALA A 326 -14.11 -4.36 -14.94
CA ALA A 326 -13.42 -3.23 -14.32
C ALA A 326 -13.50 -1.95 -15.16
N VAL A 327 -13.55 -2.07 -16.49
CA VAL A 327 -13.70 -0.94 -17.42
C VAL A 327 -15.10 -0.34 -17.28
N SER A 328 -16.15 -1.16 -17.33
CA SER A 328 -17.53 -0.71 -17.12
C SER A 328 -17.70 -0.05 -15.75
N VAL A 329 -17.10 -0.60 -14.69
CA VAL A 329 -17.12 0.01 -13.35
C VAL A 329 -16.44 1.37 -13.31
N SER A 330 -15.35 1.56 -14.08
CA SER A 330 -14.65 2.85 -14.15
C SER A 330 -15.50 3.94 -14.81
N GLN A 331 -16.29 3.58 -15.82
CA GLN A 331 -17.12 4.52 -16.60
C GLN A 331 -18.57 4.61 -16.11
N ALA A 332 -18.99 3.80 -15.14
CA ALA A 332 -20.39 3.72 -14.69
C ALA A 332 -20.99 5.09 -14.28
N TRP A 333 -20.18 6.05 -13.83
CA TRP A 333 -20.65 7.39 -13.51
C TRP A 333 -21.30 8.12 -14.69
N ARG A 334 -20.88 7.81 -15.93
CA ARG A 334 -21.37 8.42 -17.17
C ARG A 334 -22.87 8.21 -17.39
N ASN A 335 -23.40 7.06 -16.98
CA ASN A 335 -24.82 6.72 -17.15
C ASN A 335 -25.63 6.79 -15.84
N VAL A 336 -24.97 6.72 -14.69
CA VAL A 336 -25.63 6.64 -13.38
C VAL A 336 -25.84 8.01 -12.74
N LEU A 337 -24.88 8.93 -12.89
CA LEU A 337 -24.99 10.25 -12.26
C LEU A 337 -25.83 11.20 -13.14
N PRO A 338 -26.77 11.96 -12.57
CA PRO A 338 -27.40 13.08 -13.26
C PRO A 338 -26.35 14.10 -13.70
N PHE A 339 -26.54 14.69 -14.89
CA PHE A 339 -25.58 15.66 -15.45
C PHE A 339 -25.32 16.86 -14.54
N GLN A 340 -26.33 17.34 -13.80
CA GLN A 340 -26.13 18.43 -12.83
C GLN A 340 -25.15 18.08 -11.71
N LYS A 341 -25.13 16.82 -11.24
CA LYS A 341 -24.13 16.36 -10.27
C LYS A 341 -22.74 16.28 -10.92
N VAL A 342 -22.65 15.76 -12.14
CA VAL A 342 -21.38 15.71 -12.89
C VAL A 342 -20.81 17.11 -13.07
N LYS A 343 -21.63 18.07 -13.52
CA LYS A 343 -21.26 19.48 -13.62
C LYS A 343 -20.75 20.03 -12.29
N LYS A 344 -21.43 19.72 -11.17
CA LYS A 344 -20.99 20.17 -9.85
C LYS A 344 -19.62 19.59 -9.45
N VAL A 345 -19.39 18.31 -9.71
CA VAL A 345 -18.09 17.68 -9.47
C VAL A 345 -17.00 18.32 -10.35
N GLN A 346 -17.31 18.60 -11.61
CA GLN A 346 -16.40 19.28 -12.54
C GLN A 346 -16.04 20.69 -12.06
N GLU A 347 -16.98 21.45 -11.51
CA GLU A 347 -16.72 22.76 -10.92
C GLU A 347 -15.77 22.67 -9.72
N VAL A 348 -16.05 21.74 -8.80
CA VAL A 348 -15.28 21.59 -7.54
C VAL A 348 -13.90 20.99 -7.77
N CYS A 349 -13.77 20.08 -8.74
CA CYS A 349 -12.56 19.31 -9.00
C CYS A 349 -11.88 19.65 -10.35
N LYS A 350 -12.19 20.81 -10.95
CA LYS A 350 -11.67 21.20 -12.28
C LYS A 350 -10.15 21.07 -12.39
N GLY A 351 -9.44 21.58 -11.38
CA GLY A 351 -7.97 21.51 -11.31
C GLY A 351 -7.46 20.07 -11.32
N ALA A 352 -8.05 19.20 -10.50
CA ALA A 352 -7.67 17.79 -10.43
C ALA A 352 -8.01 17.03 -11.72
N ILE A 353 -9.20 17.26 -12.29
CA ILE A 353 -9.61 16.64 -13.56
C ILE A 353 -8.58 16.95 -14.65
N ASN A 354 -8.27 18.22 -14.85
CA ASN A 354 -7.33 18.65 -15.88
C ASN A 354 -5.91 18.13 -15.62
N MET A 355 -5.42 18.25 -14.38
CA MET A 355 -4.06 17.87 -14.01
C MET A 355 -3.82 16.35 -14.14
N LEU A 356 -4.81 15.55 -13.79
CA LEU A 356 -4.74 14.08 -13.88
C LEU A 356 -5.05 13.56 -15.30
N GLY A 357 -5.25 14.46 -16.27
CA GLY A 357 -5.46 14.10 -17.67
C GLY A 357 -6.84 13.52 -17.96
N TYR A 358 -7.88 14.03 -17.30
CA TYR A 358 -9.28 13.74 -17.63
C TYR A 358 -9.91 14.90 -18.39
N GLN A 359 -10.85 14.60 -19.28
CA GLN A 359 -11.61 15.60 -20.03
C GLN A 359 -12.93 15.95 -19.34
N LEU A 360 -13.31 17.22 -19.40
CA LEU A 360 -14.63 17.70 -19.00
C LEU A 360 -15.68 17.28 -20.04
N VAL A 361 -16.93 17.20 -19.61
CA VAL A 361 -18.09 17.09 -20.50
C VAL A 361 -19.01 18.29 -20.30
N ASP A 362 -19.51 18.86 -21.40
CA ASP A 362 -20.28 20.11 -21.40
C ASP A 362 -21.79 19.86 -21.59
N SER A 363 -22.18 18.64 -21.95
CA SER A 363 -23.58 18.24 -22.10
C SER A 363 -23.87 16.83 -21.57
N GLU A 364 -25.15 16.55 -21.28
CA GLU A 364 -25.59 15.19 -20.94
C GLU A 364 -25.35 14.21 -22.09
N LYS A 365 -25.44 14.68 -23.34
CA LYS A 365 -25.13 13.89 -24.53
C LYS A 365 -23.67 13.43 -24.51
N GLU A 366 -22.72 14.36 -24.33
CA GLU A 366 -21.29 14.03 -24.19
C GLU A 366 -21.04 13.14 -22.97
N GLN A 367 -21.70 13.41 -21.85
CA GLN A 367 -21.58 12.56 -20.66
C GLN A 367 -21.92 11.11 -20.97
N ARG A 368 -23.02 10.84 -21.69
CA ARG A 368 -23.51 9.48 -21.96
C ARG A 368 -22.83 8.81 -23.15
N ASP A 369 -22.12 9.56 -23.99
CA ASP A 369 -21.44 9.04 -25.17
C ASP A 369 -20.16 8.24 -24.81
N LEU A 370 -20.30 6.93 -24.62
CA LEU A 370 -19.18 6.05 -24.28
C LEU A 370 -18.10 5.93 -25.38
N THR A 371 -18.36 6.44 -26.59
CA THR A 371 -17.34 6.47 -27.67
C THR A 371 -16.33 7.59 -27.47
N LEU A 372 -16.69 8.63 -26.71
CA LEU A 372 -15.80 9.73 -26.35
C LEU A 372 -14.82 9.28 -25.24
N ASP A 373 -13.52 9.22 -25.54
CA ASP A 373 -12.50 8.93 -24.52
C ASP A 373 -12.24 10.15 -23.63
N LEU A 374 -12.68 10.07 -22.38
CA LEU A 374 -12.50 11.12 -21.39
C LEU A 374 -11.17 11.00 -20.62
N VAL A 375 -10.32 10.03 -20.96
CA VAL A 375 -9.01 9.83 -20.36
C VAL A 375 -7.96 10.16 -21.40
N LEU A 376 -7.25 11.27 -21.22
CA LEU A 376 -6.18 11.67 -22.12
C LEU A 376 -5.01 10.66 -22.03
N PRO A 377 -4.28 10.43 -23.13
CA PRO A 377 -3.05 9.65 -23.10
C PRO A 377 -2.11 10.17 -22.02
N ARG A 378 -1.37 9.27 -21.36
CA ARG A 378 -0.33 9.69 -20.41
C ARG A 378 0.61 10.62 -21.15
N ARG A 379 0.84 11.82 -20.61
CA ARG A 379 1.98 12.64 -21.03
C ARG A 379 3.24 11.85 -20.67
N GLN A 380 3.79 11.10 -21.63
CA GLN A 380 4.97 10.23 -21.46
C GLN A 380 6.15 10.98 -20.81
N ASN A 381 6.17 12.30 -20.85
CA ASN A 381 7.26 13.16 -20.41
C ASN A 381 7.18 13.66 -18.95
N GLN A 382 6.19 13.27 -18.14
CA GLN A 382 6.09 13.75 -16.74
C GLN A 382 6.37 12.71 -15.65
N PHE A 383 6.42 11.41 -15.99
CA PHE A 383 6.78 10.35 -15.03
C PHE A 383 7.84 9.37 -15.54
N SER A 384 8.32 9.52 -16.77
CA SER A 384 9.51 8.80 -17.22
C SER A 384 10.78 9.51 -16.72
N TRP A 385 11.26 9.15 -15.53
CA TRP A 385 12.70 9.19 -15.30
C TRP A 385 13.34 7.95 -15.96
N LEU A 386 13.11 7.76 -17.26
CA LEU A 386 13.71 6.70 -18.03
C LEU A 386 14.56 7.28 -19.15
N SER A 387 15.86 7.23 -18.95
CA SER A 387 16.73 6.59 -19.94
C SER A 387 17.90 5.96 -19.21
N PHE A 388 17.76 4.67 -18.89
CA PHE A 388 18.92 3.80 -18.82
C PHE A 388 19.40 3.66 -20.26
N ASN A 389 20.57 4.23 -20.54
CA ASN A 389 21.22 4.18 -21.85
C ASN A 389 22.13 2.94 -21.85
N PRO A 390 21.87 1.87 -22.62
CA PRO A 390 22.79 0.75 -22.72
C PRO A 390 23.84 1.09 -23.78
N LYS A 391 24.84 1.87 -23.40
CA LYS A 391 26.10 2.01 -24.15
C LYS A 391 27.26 2.23 -23.17
N HIS A 392 27.77 1.13 -22.62
CA HIS A 392 29.14 0.64 -22.80
C HIS A 392 29.38 -0.58 -21.93
#